data_AF-A0A4V6J2F5-F1
#
_entry.id   AF-A0A4V6J2F5-F1
#
_cell.length_a   1.000
_cell.length_b   1.000
_cell.length_c   1.000
_cell.angle_alpha   90.00
_cell.angle_beta   90.00
_cell.angle_gamma   90.00
#
_symmetry.space_group_name_H-M   'P 1'
#
loop_
_entity.id
_entity.type
_entity.pdbx_description
1 polymer ?
#
loop_
_entity_poly.entity_id
_entity_poly.type
_entity_poly.pdbx_seq_one_letter_code
_entity_poly.pdbx_strand_id
1 'polypeptide(L)'
;MEKAKTTAWHLLAASVSLLTLSQLAHADSLDEQRSRYAQIKQAWDSRQMSVVDELMPTLSTYPLYPYLQYRQITDDLMNQPTLVVKNFIEANPTLPPARSLKSRFVNELARRSDWQGLLAFSPDKPVSTEAQCNYYYAKLSVGQAQEAWDGAKTLWLTGKSQPNACDALFSAWRASGQQDPLAWLERIRLAMKAGNTSLVRSLAQQMPPEYLTISSAIVALG
;
A
#
# COMPACT_ATOMS: atom_id res chain seq x y z
N MET A 1 39.87 42.65 -52.23
CA MET A 1 39.28 43.13 -50.96
C MET A 1 37.79 42.78 -50.81
N GLU A 2 37.10 42.39 -51.87
CA GLU A 2 35.65 42.12 -51.87
C GLU A 2 35.27 40.73 -51.30
N LYS A 3 36.05 39.69 -51.63
CA LYS A 3 35.87 38.32 -51.10
C LYS A 3 35.98 38.22 -49.56
N ALA A 4 36.78 39.09 -48.93
CA ALA A 4 36.96 39.12 -47.49
C ALA A 4 35.74 39.71 -46.75
N LYS A 5 34.99 40.62 -47.40
CA LYS A 5 33.76 41.20 -46.84
C LYS A 5 32.60 40.20 -46.89
N THR A 6 32.49 39.43 -47.96
CA THR A 6 31.46 38.38 -48.10
C THR A 6 31.66 37.23 -47.11
N THR A 7 32.90 36.79 -46.87
CA THR A 7 33.18 35.74 -45.86
C THR A 7 32.92 36.24 -44.44
N ALA A 8 33.21 37.50 -44.14
CA ALA A 8 32.89 38.11 -42.85
C ALA A 8 31.36 38.21 -42.62
N TRP A 9 30.59 38.52 -43.66
CA TRP A 9 29.12 38.53 -43.61
C TRP A 9 28.52 37.14 -43.37
N HIS A 10 29.05 36.10 -44.02
CA HIS A 10 28.60 34.73 -43.79
C HIS A 10 28.94 34.22 -42.38
N LEU A 11 30.11 34.59 -41.84
CA LEU A 11 30.50 34.24 -40.47
C LEU A 11 29.67 34.99 -39.40
N LEU A 12 29.31 36.25 -39.66
CA LEU A 12 28.39 37.02 -38.81
C LEU A 12 26.95 36.47 -38.86
N ALA A 13 26.46 36.08 -40.04
CA ALA A 13 25.14 35.47 -40.18
C ALA A 13 25.06 34.08 -39.49
N ALA A 14 26.12 33.28 -39.59
CA ALA A 14 26.20 31.98 -38.92
C ALA A 14 26.26 32.10 -37.38
N SER A 15 26.95 33.11 -36.86
CA SER A 15 27.03 33.36 -35.40
C SER A 15 25.73 33.93 -34.82
N VAL A 16 25.00 34.77 -35.56
CA VAL A 16 23.64 35.21 -35.16
C VAL A 16 22.62 34.06 -35.21
N SER A 17 22.79 33.12 -36.14
CA SER A 17 21.94 31.92 -36.21
C SER A 17 22.20 30.96 -35.04
N LEU A 18 23.44 30.86 -34.53
CA LEU A 18 23.77 30.03 -33.36
C LEU A 18 23.30 30.63 -32.02
N LEU A 19 23.17 31.97 -31.93
CA LEU A 19 22.70 32.66 -30.73
C LEU A 19 21.16 32.66 -30.56
N THR A 20 20.40 32.38 -31.63
CA THR A 20 18.93 32.34 -31.58
C THR A 20 18.38 30.96 -31.23
N LEU A 21 19.14 29.89 -31.46
CA LEU A 21 18.75 28.52 -31.10
C LEU A 21 18.90 28.19 -29.61
N SER A 22 19.66 28.98 -28.84
CA SER A 22 19.89 28.73 -27.41
C SER A 22 18.76 29.23 -26.49
N GLN A 23 17.73 29.89 -27.02
CA GLN A 23 16.59 30.40 -26.23
C GLN A 23 15.36 29.47 -26.18
N LEU A 24 15.34 28.37 -26.93
CA LEU A 24 14.19 27.45 -26.98
C LEU A 24 14.16 26.38 -25.87
N ALA A 25 15.15 26.38 -24.98
CA ALA A 25 15.20 25.50 -23.81
C ALA A 25 15.12 26.31 -22.51
N HIS A 26 14.04 27.06 -22.32
CA HIS A 26 13.69 27.53 -20.99
C HIS A 26 13.10 26.36 -20.20
N ALA A 27 13.89 25.86 -19.26
CA ALA A 27 13.37 25.01 -18.21
C ALA A 27 12.29 25.79 -17.45
N ASP A 28 11.11 25.20 -17.36
CA ASP A 28 9.98 25.71 -16.60
C ASP A 28 10.43 26.13 -15.19
N SER A 29 10.15 27.38 -14.81
CA SER A 29 10.61 27.87 -13.53
C SER A 29 9.93 27.09 -12.40
N LEU A 30 10.63 26.93 -11.26
CA LEU A 30 10.06 26.23 -10.12
C LEU A 30 8.76 26.90 -9.61
N ASP A 31 8.62 28.21 -9.79
CA ASP A 31 7.43 28.98 -9.40
C ASP A 31 6.24 28.72 -10.33
N GLU A 32 6.45 28.57 -11.63
CA GLU A 32 5.43 28.14 -12.59
C GLU A 32 4.94 26.73 -12.28
N GLN A 33 5.85 25.77 -12.02
CA GLN A 33 5.50 24.42 -11.59
C GLN A 33 4.72 24.42 -10.27
N ARG A 34 5.11 25.26 -9.30
CA ARG A 34 4.38 25.41 -8.02
C ARG A 34 2.96 25.93 -8.25
N SER A 35 2.78 26.90 -9.15
CA SER A 35 1.46 27.42 -9.52
C SER A 35 0.59 26.33 -10.13
N ARG A 36 1.09 25.58 -11.12
CA ARG A 36 0.34 24.46 -11.73
C ARG A 36 0.03 23.35 -10.74
N TYR A 37 0.94 23.06 -9.80
CA TYR A 37 0.69 22.10 -8.72
C TYR A 37 -0.46 22.54 -7.80
N ALA A 38 -0.61 23.83 -7.53
CA ALA A 38 -1.77 24.34 -6.78
C ALA A 38 -3.07 24.20 -7.60
N GLN A 39 -3.02 24.55 -8.89
CA GLN A 39 -4.16 24.46 -9.79
C GLN A 39 -4.67 23.02 -9.96
N ILE A 40 -3.77 22.06 -10.19
CA ILE A 40 -4.16 20.65 -10.36
C ILE A 40 -4.80 20.10 -9.09
N LYS A 41 -4.30 20.47 -7.91
CA LYS A 41 -4.93 20.06 -6.64
C LYS A 41 -6.36 20.58 -6.53
N GLN A 42 -6.58 21.87 -6.82
CA GLN A 42 -7.91 22.48 -6.80
C GLN A 42 -8.86 21.83 -7.81
N ALA A 43 -8.38 21.57 -9.04
CA ALA A 43 -9.14 20.88 -10.07
C ALA A 43 -9.54 19.47 -9.62
N TRP A 44 -8.60 18.72 -9.03
CA TRP A 44 -8.84 17.36 -8.52
C TRP A 44 -9.84 17.34 -7.38
N ASP A 45 -9.73 18.26 -6.42
CA ASP A 45 -10.66 18.40 -5.30
C ASP A 45 -12.07 18.77 -5.79
N SER A 46 -12.16 19.48 -6.91
CA SER A 46 -13.42 19.86 -7.57
C SER A 46 -13.89 18.83 -8.62
N ARG A 47 -13.23 17.66 -8.74
CA ARG A 47 -13.53 16.60 -9.72
C ARG A 47 -13.48 17.05 -11.20
N GLN A 48 -12.71 18.10 -11.52
CA GLN A 48 -12.48 18.55 -12.89
C GLN A 48 -11.40 17.70 -13.56
N MET A 49 -11.73 16.44 -13.87
CA MET A 49 -10.72 15.45 -14.28
C MET A 49 -10.06 15.77 -15.63
N SER A 50 -10.75 16.44 -16.56
CA SER A 50 -10.13 16.89 -17.82
C SER A 50 -8.96 17.85 -17.58
N VAL A 51 -9.09 18.75 -16.61
CA VAL A 51 -8.03 19.70 -16.21
C VAL A 51 -6.90 18.96 -15.50
N VAL A 52 -7.23 17.94 -14.69
CA VAL A 52 -6.22 17.09 -14.06
C VAL A 52 -5.39 16.37 -15.12
N ASP A 53 -6.04 15.74 -16.09
CA ASP A 53 -5.37 14.98 -17.16
C ASP A 53 -4.46 15.87 -18.01
N GLU A 54 -4.88 17.11 -18.28
CA GLU A 54 -4.06 18.11 -18.98
C GLU A 54 -2.83 18.55 -18.15
N LEU A 55 -3.02 18.82 -16.85
CA LEU A 55 -1.95 19.34 -15.99
C LEU A 55 -0.96 18.27 -15.55
N MET A 56 -1.38 17.01 -15.40
CA MET A 56 -0.53 15.90 -14.93
C MET A 56 0.81 15.79 -15.67
N PRO A 57 0.86 15.67 -17.02
CA PRO A 57 2.14 15.51 -17.73
C PRO A 57 3.06 16.74 -17.60
N THR A 58 2.51 17.94 -17.35
CA THR A 58 3.27 19.19 -17.21
C THR A 58 4.06 19.29 -15.90
N LEU A 59 3.85 18.35 -14.98
CA LEU A 59 4.45 18.33 -13.65
C LEU A 59 5.45 17.20 -13.46
N SER A 60 5.81 16.43 -14.50
CA SER A 60 6.66 15.23 -14.37
C SER A 60 8.04 15.47 -13.72
N THR A 61 8.57 16.69 -13.84
CA THR A 61 9.85 17.12 -13.27
C THR A 61 9.70 17.83 -11.91
N TYR A 62 8.47 18.07 -11.44
CA TYR A 62 8.22 18.74 -10.17
C TYR A 62 8.45 17.78 -8.99
N PRO A 63 9.16 18.18 -7.92
CA PRO A 63 9.52 17.27 -6.82
C PRO A 63 8.34 16.57 -6.13
N LEU A 64 7.14 17.17 -6.15
CA LEU A 64 5.94 16.58 -5.53
C LEU A 64 5.07 15.78 -6.50
N TYR A 65 5.49 15.61 -7.76
CA TYR A 65 4.78 14.80 -8.74
C TYR A 65 4.44 13.38 -8.27
N PRO A 66 5.32 12.66 -7.54
CA PRO A 66 4.98 11.34 -7.01
C PRO A 66 3.76 11.31 -6.07
N TYR A 67 3.43 12.43 -5.43
CA TYR A 67 2.20 12.53 -4.62
C TYR A 67 0.93 12.59 -5.48
N LEU A 68 1.01 13.20 -6.67
CA LEU A 68 -0.10 13.20 -7.63
C LEU A 68 -0.30 11.82 -8.24
N GLN A 69 0.79 11.14 -8.61
CA GLN A 69 0.74 9.76 -9.09
C GLN A 69 0.16 8.82 -8.02
N TYR A 70 0.60 8.96 -6.76
CA TYR A 70 0.01 8.22 -5.65
C TYR A 70 -1.50 8.45 -5.56
N ARG A 71 -1.96 9.71 -5.60
CA ARG A 71 -3.39 10.05 -5.55
C ARG A 71 -4.14 9.37 -6.70
N GLN A 72 -3.64 9.46 -7.93
CA GLN A 72 -4.23 8.82 -9.11
C GLN A 72 -4.39 7.31 -8.94
N ILE A 73 -3.34 6.64 -8.46
CA ILE A 73 -3.36 5.20 -8.22
C ILE A 73 -4.38 4.85 -7.13
N THR A 74 -4.44 5.63 -6.04
CA THR A 74 -5.32 5.32 -4.92
C THR A 74 -6.79 5.68 -5.13
N ASP A 75 -7.08 6.67 -5.97
CA ASP A 75 -8.45 7.08 -6.29
C ASP A 75 -9.23 5.97 -7.01
N ASP A 76 -8.52 5.09 -7.74
CA ASP A 76 -9.10 3.94 -8.44
C ASP A 76 -8.37 2.63 -8.10
N LEU A 77 -7.91 2.49 -6.86
CA LEU A 77 -7.07 1.36 -6.45
C LEU A 77 -7.71 0.00 -6.76
N MET A 78 -9.04 -0.07 -6.77
CA MET A 78 -9.80 -1.29 -7.02
C MET A 78 -9.71 -1.81 -8.46
N ASN A 79 -9.38 -0.95 -9.42
CA ASN A 79 -9.21 -1.31 -10.83
C ASN A 79 -7.74 -1.24 -11.27
N GLN A 80 -6.82 -0.82 -10.41
CA GLN A 80 -5.40 -0.74 -10.74
C GLN A 80 -4.81 -2.13 -11.06
N PRO A 81 -4.07 -2.26 -12.18
CA PRO A 81 -3.25 -3.44 -12.44
C PRO A 81 -2.08 -3.55 -11.47
N THR A 82 -1.75 -4.77 -11.07
CA THR A 82 -0.62 -5.06 -10.16
C THR A 82 0.70 -4.45 -10.63
N LEU A 83 0.96 -4.46 -11.94
CA LEU A 83 2.19 -3.91 -12.53
C LEU A 83 2.31 -2.39 -12.30
N VAL A 84 1.20 -1.64 -12.40
CA VAL A 84 1.19 -0.18 -12.19
C VAL A 84 1.60 0.14 -10.75
N VAL A 85 0.98 -0.55 -9.79
CA VAL A 85 1.25 -0.34 -8.36
C VAL A 85 2.68 -0.77 -8.01
N LYS A 86 3.14 -1.90 -8.53
CA LYS A 86 4.51 -2.39 -8.32
C LYS A 86 5.54 -1.38 -8.83
N ASN A 87 5.40 -0.93 -10.08
CA ASN A 87 6.31 0.04 -10.69
C ASN A 87 6.36 1.35 -9.90
N PHE A 88 5.21 1.84 -9.42
CA PHE A 88 5.17 3.05 -8.61
C PHE A 88 5.91 2.90 -7.28
N ILE A 89 5.73 1.77 -6.58
CA ILE A 89 6.41 1.50 -5.30
C ILE A 89 7.93 1.41 -5.52
N GLU A 90 8.36 0.69 -6.55
CA GLU A 90 9.79 0.49 -6.87
C GLU A 90 10.46 1.79 -7.31
N ALA A 91 9.75 2.66 -8.05
CA ALA A 91 10.27 3.97 -8.45
C ALA A 91 10.36 4.97 -7.28
N ASN A 92 9.68 4.73 -6.15
CA ASN A 92 9.54 5.71 -5.06
C ASN A 92 9.87 5.12 -3.66
N PRO A 93 11.08 4.54 -3.42
CA PRO A 93 11.39 3.82 -2.18
C PRO A 93 11.44 4.70 -0.92
N THR A 94 11.73 6.00 -1.08
CA THR A 94 11.82 6.97 0.03
C THR A 94 10.50 7.71 0.28
N LEU A 95 9.51 7.58 -0.60
CA LEU A 95 8.24 8.29 -0.50
C LEU A 95 7.37 7.64 0.60
N PRO A 96 7.02 8.37 1.69
CA PRO A 96 6.24 7.80 2.79
C PRO A 96 4.92 7.12 2.38
N PRO A 97 4.06 7.72 1.52
CA PRO A 97 2.83 7.05 1.10
C PRO A 97 3.07 5.78 0.29
N ALA A 98 4.14 5.70 -0.52
CA ALA A 98 4.49 4.48 -1.28
C ALA A 98 4.81 3.30 -0.35
N ARG A 99 5.45 3.54 0.80
CA ARG A 99 5.73 2.48 1.79
C ARG A 99 4.45 1.85 2.31
N SER A 100 3.42 2.65 2.59
CA SER A 100 2.12 2.15 3.03
C SER A 100 1.30 1.52 1.90
N LEU A 101 1.53 1.91 0.65
CA LEU A 101 0.79 1.43 -0.52
C LEU A 101 0.94 -0.07 -0.73
N LYS A 102 2.13 -0.64 -0.45
CA LYS A 102 2.34 -2.09 -0.55
C LYS A 102 1.34 -2.86 0.30
N SER A 103 1.16 -2.49 1.56
CA SER A 103 0.21 -3.17 2.46
C SER A 103 -1.25 -2.90 2.07
N ARG A 104 -1.56 -1.67 1.62
CA ARG A 104 -2.90 -1.33 1.10
C ARG A 104 -3.26 -2.18 -0.13
N PHE A 105 -2.32 -2.36 -1.04
CA PHE A 105 -2.58 -3.14 -2.25
C PHE A 105 -2.65 -4.65 -1.98
N VAL A 106 -1.90 -5.17 -1.01
CA VAL A 106 -2.10 -6.54 -0.51
C VAL A 106 -3.55 -6.74 -0.01
N ASN A 107 -4.07 -5.78 0.76
CA ASN A 107 -5.46 -5.85 1.24
C ASN A 107 -6.46 -5.74 0.08
N GLU A 108 -6.18 -4.92 -0.93
CA GLU A 108 -7.01 -4.84 -2.13
C GLU A 108 -7.01 -6.14 -2.93
N LEU A 109 -5.86 -6.79 -3.13
CA LEU A 109 -5.79 -8.10 -3.79
C LEU A 109 -6.54 -9.18 -2.99
N ALA A 110 -6.49 -9.12 -1.66
CA ALA A 110 -7.28 -9.99 -0.80
C ALA A 110 -8.79 -9.73 -0.94
N ARG A 111 -9.21 -8.46 -1.03
CA ARG A 111 -10.60 -8.08 -1.30
C ARG A 111 -11.08 -8.63 -2.65
N ARG A 112 -10.20 -8.69 -3.65
CA ARG A 112 -10.46 -9.31 -4.96
C ARG A 112 -10.39 -10.85 -4.94
N SER A 113 -10.04 -11.46 -3.80
CA SER A 113 -9.74 -12.90 -3.67
C SER A 113 -8.66 -13.39 -4.64
N ASP A 114 -7.78 -12.50 -5.09
CA ASP A 114 -6.66 -12.82 -5.98
C ASP A 114 -5.47 -13.32 -5.15
N TRP A 115 -5.61 -14.53 -4.59
CA TRP A 115 -4.61 -15.10 -3.68
C TRP A 115 -3.26 -15.34 -4.36
N GLN A 116 -3.27 -15.80 -5.61
CA GLN A 116 -2.05 -16.04 -6.36
C GLN A 116 -1.37 -14.72 -6.74
N GLY A 117 -2.13 -13.72 -7.21
CA GLY A 117 -1.61 -12.39 -7.49
C GLY A 117 -1.12 -11.67 -6.24
N LEU A 118 -1.76 -11.86 -5.09
CA LEU A 118 -1.31 -11.34 -3.79
C LEU A 118 0.09 -11.86 -3.45
N LEU A 119 0.32 -13.17 -3.54
CA LEU A 119 1.61 -13.78 -3.23
C LEU A 119 2.67 -13.47 -4.29
N ALA A 120 2.29 -13.28 -5.55
CA ALA A 120 3.20 -12.80 -6.59
C ALA A 120 3.60 -11.33 -6.38
N PHE A 121 2.68 -10.48 -5.91
CA PHE A 121 2.93 -9.07 -5.61
C PHE A 121 3.73 -8.86 -4.33
N SER A 122 3.44 -9.64 -3.28
CA SER A 122 4.14 -9.62 -1.99
C SER A 122 4.66 -11.02 -1.65
N PRO A 123 5.79 -11.44 -2.24
CA PRO A 123 6.38 -12.75 -1.95
C PRO A 123 6.87 -12.84 -0.50
N ASP A 124 7.26 -11.71 0.09
CA ASP A 124 7.62 -11.59 1.50
C ASP A 124 6.43 -11.13 2.35
N LYS A 125 6.49 -11.48 3.65
CA LYS A 125 5.51 -11.05 4.66
C LYS A 125 5.37 -9.52 4.68
N PRO A 126 4.14 -8.97 4.52
CA PRO A 126 3.90 -7.53 4.55
C PRO A 126 4.02 -6.95 5.97
N VAL A 127 4.08 -5.62 6.06
CA VAL A 127 4.36 -4.92 7.32
C VAL A 127 3.12 -4.82 8.22
N SER A 128 1.97 -4.39 7.68
CA SER A 128 0.77 -4.20 8.51
C SER A 128 0.16 -5.54 8.95
N THR A 129 -0.37 -5.60 10.17
CA THR A 129 -1.03 -6.81 10.70
C THR A 129 -2.17 -7.28 9.81
N GLU A 130 -2.98 -6.36 9.28
CA GLU A 130 -4.09 -6.69 8.38
C GLU A 130 -3.59 -7.37 7.09
N ALA A 131 -2.55 -6.81 6.48
CA ALA A 131 -1.93 -7.40 5.29
C ALA A 131 -1.28 -8.74 5.60
N GLN A 132 -0.70 -8.92 6.80
CA GLN A 132 -0.16 -10.22 7.21
C GLN A 132 -1.25 -11.28 7.33
N CYS A 133 -2.41 -10.93 7.89
CA CYS A 133 -3.55 -11.84 7.96
C CYS A 133 -4.01 -12.27 6.57
N ASN A 134 -4.14 -11.32 5.64
CA ASN A 134 -4.45 -11.60 4.24
C ASN A 134 -3.37 -12.43 3.54
N TYR A 135 -2.09 -12.16 3.80
CA TYR A 135 -0.96 -12.91 3.25
C TYR A 135 -0.98 -14.38 3.68
N TYR A 136 -1.16 -14.67 4.96
CA TYR A 136 -1.22 -16.07 5.42
C TYR A 136 -2.52 -16.76 4.99
N TYR A 137 -3.63 -16.02 4.86
CA TYR A 137 -4.84 -16.59 4.26
C TYR A 137 -4.65 -16.90 2.77
N ALA A 138 -3.90 -16.08 2.03
CA ALA A 138 -3.51 -16.38 0.66
C ALA A 138 -2.62 -17.63 0.58
N LYS A 139 -1.63 -17.76 1.48
CA LYS A 139 -0.80 -18.97 1.62
C LYS A 139 -1.64 -20.22 1.82
N LEU A 140 -2.61 -20.17 2.73
CA LEU A 140 -3.56 -21.25 2.95
C LEU A 140 -4.33 -21.58 1.65
N SER A 141 -4.83 -20.55 0.97
CA SER A 141 -5.66 -20.68 -0.23
C SER A 141 -4.93 -21.31 -1.43
N VAL A 142 -3.59 -21.23 -1.45
CA VAL A 142 -2.75 -21.88 -2.48
C VAL A 142 -2.09 -23.18 -1.99
N GLY A 143 -2.57 -23.76 -0.89
CA GLY A 143 -2.11 -25.06 -0.38
C GLY A 143 -0.85 -25.01 0.50
N GLN A 144 -0.34 -23.82 0.85
CA GLN A 144 0.81 -23.64 1.74
C GLN A 144 0.36 -23.59 3.21
N ALA A 145 -0.36 -24.65 3.65
CA ALA A 145 -1.06 -24.67 4.92
C ALA A 145 -0.15 -24.53 6.14
N GLN A 146 1.01 -25.20 6.16
CA GLN A 146 1.94 -25.14 7.30
C GLN A 146 2.42 -23.71 7.58
N GLU A 147 2.87 -22.99 6.54
CA GLU A 147 3.30 -21.60 6.67
C GLU A 147 2.14 -20.69 7.11
N ALA A 148 0.92 -20.95 6.62
CA ALA A 148 -0.26 -20.23 7.05
C ALA A 148 -0.56 -20.44 8.54
N TRP A 149 -0.41 -21.65 9.07
CA TRP A 149 -0.63 -21.97 10.49
C TRP A 149 0.43 -21.37 11.41
N ASP A 150 1.69 -21.40 11.01
CA ASP A 150 2.77 -20.75 11.76
C ASP A 150 2.54 -19.23 11.84
N GLY A 151 2.09 -18.63 10.72
CA GLY A 151 1.66 -17.25 10.65
C GLY A 151 0.44 -16.94 11.52
N ALA A 152 -0.60 -17.78 11.43
CA ALA A 152 -1.82 -17.67 12.24
C ALA A 152 -1.50 -17.71 13.73
N LYS A 153 -0.66 -18.66 14.18
CA LYS A 153 -0.22 -18.75 15.58
C LYS A 153 0.51 -17.49 16.03
N THR A 154 1.42 -16.97 15.21
CA THR A 154 2.15 -15.72 15.51
C THR A 154 1.20 -14.53 15.66
N LEU A 155 0.21 -14.42 14.77
CA LEU A 155 -0.80 -13.35 14.81
C LEU A 155 -1.84 -13.53 15.92
N TRP A 156 -2.04 -14.76 16.39
CA TRP A 156 -3.00 -15.12 17.43
C TRP A 156 -2.50 -14.79 18.84
N LEU A 157 -1.22 -15.03 19.12
CA LEU A 157 -0.62 -14.93 20.46
C LEU A 157 -0.38 -13.47 20.89
N THR A 158 -1.46 -12.73 21.09
CA THR A 158 -1.49 -11.34 21.57
C THR A 158 -2.75 -11.06 22.37
N GLY A 159 -2.66 -10.15 23.35
CA GLY A 159 -3.80 -9.66 24.13
C GLY A 159 -4.59 -8.54 23.46
N LYS A 160 -4.15 -8.09 22.26
CA LYS A 160 -4.82 -7.06 21.48
C LYS A 160 -5.87 -7.66 20.55
N SER A 161 -6.92 -6.90 20.29
CA SER A 161 -7.85 -7.21 19.21
C SER A 161 -7.12 -7.09 17.87
N GLN A 162 -7.28 -8.10 17.02
CA GLN A 162 -6.66 -8.14 15.70
C GLN A 162 -7.62 -7.57 14.64
N PRO A 163 -7.13 -7.13 13.47
CA PRO A 163 -8.00 -6.73 12.37
C PRO A 163 -8.97 -7.83 11.96
N ASN A 164 -10.17 -7.46 11.50
CA ASN A 164 -11.20 -8.42 11.03
C ASN A 164 -10.69 -9.31 9.89
N ALA A 165 -9.70 -8.86 9.11
CA ALA A 165 -9.03 -9.67 8.08
C ALA A 165 -8.40 -10.97 8.63
N CYS A 166 -8.14 -11.04 9.93
CA CYS A 166 -7.57 -12.22 10.58
C CYS A 166 -8.62 -13.29 10.91
N ASP A 167 -9.91 -12.95 10.90
CA ASP A 167 -10.97 -13.86 11.35
C ASP A 167 -11.08 -15.09 10.46
N ALA A 168 -10.98 -14.91 9.14
CA ALA A 168 -11.00 -16.02 8.18
C ALA A 168 -9.81 -16.98 8.38
N LEU A 169 -8.61 -16.42 8.60
CA LEU A 169 -7.40 -17.20 8.88
C LEU A 169 -7.51 -17.97 10.18
N PHE A 170 -7.95 -17.31 11.26
CA PHE A 170 -8.10 -17.96 12.57
C PHE A 170 -9.20 -19.00 12.59
N SER A 171 -10.32 -18.74 11.90
CA SER A 171 -11.41 -19.70 11.74
C SER A 171 -10.93 -20.94 11.00
N ALA A 172 -10.22 -20.77 9.88
CA ALA A 172 -9.68 -21.88 9.12
C ALA A 172 -8.62 -22.67 9.92
N TRP A 173 -7.75 -21.98 10.66
CA TRP A 173 -6.75 -22.63 11.52
C TRP A 173 -7.42 -23.49 12.60
N ARG A 174 -8.48 -22.98 13.24
CA ARG A 174 -9.28 -23.75 14.21
C ARG A 174 -9.96 -24.96 13.56
N ALA A 175 -10.66 -24.74 12.44
CA ALA A 175 -11.38 -25.79 11.73
C ALA A 175 -10.46 -26.91 11.22
N SER A 176 -9.18 -26.61 10.98
CA SER A 176 -8.18 -27.60 10.57
C SER A 176 -7.78 -28.60 11.68
N GLY A 177 -8.10 -28.30 12.95
CA GLY A 177 -7.61 -29.07 14.11
C GLY A 177 -6.13 -28.84 14.46
N GLN A 178 -5.42 -28.00 13.71
CA GLN A 178 -3.99 -27.67 13.96
C GLN A 178 -3.81 -26.58 15.04
N GLN A 179 -4.90 -25.98 15.52
CA GLN A 179 -4.83 -25.04 16.62
C GLN A 179 -4.64 -25.78 17.94
N ASP A 180 -3.44 -25.69 18.50
CA ASP A 180 -3.14 -26.17 19.85
C ASP A 180 -4.15 -25.58 20.86
N PRO A 181 -4.90 -26.42 21.61
CA PRO A 181 -5.84 -25.93 22.60
C PRO A 181 -5.21 -24.99 23.65
N LEU A 182 -3.92 -25.17 23.96
CA LEU A 182 -3.19 -24.27 24.86
C LEU A 182 -3.01 -22.87 24.27
N ALA A 183 -2.93 -22.73 22.95
CA ALA A 183 -2.82 -21.41 22.30
C ALA A 183 -4.09 -20.57 22.51
N TRP A 184 -5.25 -21.22 22.67
CA TRP A 184 -6.50 -20.52 22.99
C TRP A 184 -6.46 -19.91 24.39
N LEU A 185 -6.15 -20.75 25.39
CA LEU A 185 -6.03 -20.32 26.78
C LEU A 185 -4.95 -19.26 26.95
N GLU A 186 -3.83 -19.40 26.24
CA GLU A 186 -2.77 -18.41 26.26
C GLU A 186 -3.21 -17.05 25.72
N ARG A 187 -4.03 -17.01 24.66
CA ARG A 187 -4.58 -15.75 24.16
C ARG A 187 -5.53 -15.10 25.16
N ILE A 188 -6.34 -15.87 25.87
CA ILE A 188 -7.18 -15.34 26.95
C ILE A 188 -6.32 -14.75 28.06
N ARG A 189 -5.28 -15.47 28.50
CA ARG A 189 -4.33 -14.99 29.52
C ARG A 189 -3.65 -13.69 29.10
N LEU A 190 -3.22 -13.59 27.83
CA LEU A 190 -2.63 -12.37 27.28
C LEU A 190 -3.62 -11.21 27.23
N ALA A 191 -4.89 -11.48 26.86
CA ALA A 191 -5.95 -10.47 26.83
C ALA A 191 -6.27 -9.94 28.23
N MET A 192 -6.34 -10.82 29.24
CA MET A 192 -6.48 -10.43 30.64
C MET A 192 -5.31 -9.54 31.09
N LYS A 193 -4.06 -9.94 30.80
CA LYS A 193 -2.86 -9.15 31.13
C LYS A 193 -2.87 -7.77 30.46
N ALA A 194 -3.45 -7.65 29.27
CA ALA A 194 -3.61 -6.40 28.55
C ALA A 194 -4.83 -5.56 28.99
N GLY A 195 -5.66 -6.06 29.92
CA GLY A 195 -6.90 -5.40 30.35
C GLY A 195 -8.02 -5.42 29.30
N ASN A 196 -7.93 -6.26 28.27
CA ASN A 196 -8.88 -6.32 27.16
C ASN A 196 -10.06 -7.26 27.49
N THR A 197 -10.93 -6.84 28.40
CA THR A 197 -12.06 -7.64 28.90
C THR A 197 -13.06 -8.03 27.82
N SER A 198 -13.27 -7.17 26.82
CA SER A 198 -14.11 -7.47 25.64
C SER A 198 -13.58 -8.67 24.86
N LEU A 199 -12.27 -8.71 24.60
CA LEU A 199 -11.63 -9.85 23.93
C LEU A 199 -11.69 -11.12 24.80
N VAL A 200 -11.46 -11.00 26.11
CA VAL A 200 -11.58 -12.12 27.05
C VAL A 200 -12.98 -12.75 26.96
N ARG A 201 -14.03 -11.94 27.04
CA ARG A 201 -15.43 -12.40 26.95
C ARG A 201 -15.72 -13.06 25.60
N SER A 202 -15.28 -12.43 24.50
CA SER A 202 -15.46 -12.98 23.16
C SER A 202 -14.75 -14.33 22.97
N LEU A 203 -13.52 -14.47 23.47
CA LEU A 203 -12.77 -15.72 23.41
C LEU A 203 -13.38 -16.80 24.32
N ALA A 204 -13.86 -16.45 25.50
CA ALA A 204 -14.52 -17.41 26.39
C ALA A 204 -15.79 -17.99 25.74
N GLN A 205 -16.62 -17.14 25.12
CA GLN A 205 -17.86 -17.57 24.44
C GLN A 205 -17.62 -18.49 23.24
N GLN A 206 -16.44 -18.38 22.60
CA GLN A 206 -16.06 -19.18 21.45
C GLN A 206 -15.25 -20.43 21.82
N MET A 207 -15.05 -20.71 23.11
CA MET A 207 -14.31 -21.89 23.55
C MET A 207 -15.01 -23.18 23.13
N PRO A 208 -14.25 -24.20 22.73
CA PRO A 208 -14.77 -25.55 22.53
C PRO A 208 -15.50 -26.08 23.79
N PRO A 209 -16.52 -26.95 23.64
CA PRO A 209 -17.34 -27.45 24.75
C PRO A 209 -16.55 -28.10 25.89
N GLU A 210 -15.40 -28.71 25.59
CA GLU A 210 -14.50 -29.33 26.57
C GLU A 210 -13.94 -28.34 27.61
N TYR A 211 -14.04 -27.03 27.37
CA TYR A 211 -13.59 -25.98 28.28
C TYR A 211 -14.73 -25.15 28.91
N LEU A 212 -15.98 -25.61 28.84
CA LEU A 212 -17.14 -24.86 29.33
C LEU A 212 -17.01 -24.35 30.77
N THR A 213 -16.46 -25.15 31.68
CA THR A 213 -16.27 -24.77 33.09
C THR A 213 -15.30 -23.59 33.24
N ILE A 214 -14.20 -23.61 32.48
CA ILE A 214 -13.20 -22.54 32.45
C ILE A 214 -13.80 -21.29 31.80
N SER A 215 -14.50 -21.46 30.68
CA SER A 215 -15.21 -20.38 29.99
C SER A 215 -16.19 -19.66 30.93
N SER A 216 -17.05 -20.39 31.63
CA SER A 216 -18.04 -19.80 32.55
C SER A 216 -17.38 -19.02 33.70
N ALA A 217 -16.28 -19.55 34.25
CA ALA A 217 -15.55 -18.87 35.31
C ALA A 217 -14.90 -17.57 34.80
N ILE A 218 -14.34 -17.60 33.60
CA ILE A 218 -13.72 -16.43 32.96
C ILE A 218 -14.75 -15.34 32.66
N VAL A 219 -15.93 -15.70 32.14
CA VAL A 219 -17.01 -14.75 31.88
C VAL A 219 -17.53 -14.11 33.17
N ALA A 220 -17.54 -14.84 34.30
CA ALA A 220 -17.97 -14.31 35.59
C ALA A 220 -16.97 -13.32 36.22
N LEU A 221 -15.72 -13.29 35.76
CA LEU A 221 -14.65 -12.44 36.31
C LEU A 221 -14.57 -11.03 35.68
N GLY A 222 -15.33 -10.73 34.62
CA GLY A 222 -15.26 -9.44 33.91
C GLY A 222 -16.61 -8.93 33.43
#